data_AF-A0A2T6EBV7-F1
#
_entry.id   AF-A0A2T6EBV7-F1
#
_cell.length_a   1.000
_cell.length_b   1.000
_cell.length_c   1.000
_cell.angle_alpha   90.00
_cell.angle_beta   90.00
_cell.angle_gamma   90.00
#
_symmetry.space_group_name_H-M   'P 1'
#
loop_
_entity.id
_entity.type
_entity.pdbx_description
1 polymer ?
#
loop_
_entity_poly.entity_id
_entity_poly.type
_entity_poly.pdbx_seq_one_letter_code
_entity_poly.pdbx_strand_id
1 'polypeptide(L)'
;MLQLDWMTLLAALVVALIVGIVVGRLWARGQGDDNGSLKRQLDDLKHQHQNYQVSVTEHFNRTTELIDGLTVSYNAIRNHLDQGADELVAPEYRLESARAGSEDLQSLAPDSEMANASYTGPRDYAPKSGDEIGTLSEAYGLRREAFASEETEDEVETATDDKAKKSR
;
A
#
# COMPACT_ATOMS: atom_id res chain seq x y z
N MET A 1 -23.48 -31.47 63.22
CA MET A 1 -23.19 -30.18 62.59
C MET A 1 -22.74 -30.35 61.14
N LEU A 2 -21.80 -31.25 60.83
CA LEU A 2 -21.28 -31.51 59.46
C LEU A 2 -22.29 -32.06 58.42
N GLN A 3 -23.36 -32.74 58.80
CA GLN A 3 -24.32 -33.32 57.83
C GLN A 3 -25.21 -32.26 57.15
N LEU A 4 -25.44 -31.12 57.81
CA LEU A 4 -26.26 -30.05 57.26
C LEU A 4 -25.49 -29.24 56.19
N ASP A 5 -24.17 -29.10 56.37
CA ASP A 5 -23.30 -28.34 55.46
C ASP A 5 -23.19 -28.97 54.07
N TRP A 6 -23.15 -30.32 53.99
CA TRP A 6 -23.15 -31.00 52.69
C TRP A 6 -24.47 -30.82 51.93
N MET A 7 -25.60 -30.82 52.64
CA MET A 7 -26.92 -30.61 52.03
C MET A 7 -27.10 -29.16 51.58
N THR A 8 -26.58 -28.18 52.32
CA THR A 8 -26.64 -26.77 51.92
C THR A 8 -25.72 -26.48 50.73
N LEU A 9 -24.52 -27.08 50.67
CA LEU A 9 -23.66 -26.98 49.49
C LEU A 9 -24.31 -27.59 48.24
N LEU A 10 -24.95 -28.75 48.37
CA LEU A 10 -25.67 -29.38 47.25
C LEU A 10 -26.85 -28.51 46.78
N ALA A 11 -27.62 -27.95 47.72
CA ALA A 11 -28.73 -27.07 47.39
C ALA A 11 -28.27 -25.77 46.71
N ALA A 12 -27.17 -25.17 47.18
CA ALA A 12 -26.59 -23.97 46.58
C ALA A 12 -26.10 -24.23 45.13
N LEU A 13 -25.49 -25.39 44.87
CA LEU A 13 -25.07 -25.79 43.52
C LEU A 13 -26.27 -25.88 42.55
N VAL A 14 -27.37 -26.51 43.00
CA VAL A 14 -28.57 -26.65 42.18
C VAL A 14 -29.20 -25.29 41.89
N VAL A 15 -29.27 -24.40 42.88
CA VAL A 15 -29.78 -23.03 42.69
C VAL A 15 -28.88 -22.24 41.74
N ALA A 16 -27.56 -22.32 41.88
CA ALA A 16 -26.62 -21.66 40.99
C ALA A 16 -26.73 -22.18 39.54
N LEU A 17 -26.97 -23.49 39.35
CA LEU A 17 -27.20 -24.07 38.02
C LEU A 17 -28.50 -23.55 37.39
N ILE A 18 -29.58 -23.50 38.16
CA ILE A 18 -30.86 -22.96 37.69
C ILE A 18 -30.72 -21.48 37.31
N VAL A 19 -30.12 -20.68 38.18
CA VAL A 19 -29.87 -19.25 37.91
C VAL A 19 -28.95 -19.08 36.70
N GLY A 20 -27.90 -19.87 36.59
CA GLY A 20 -26.99 -19.89 35.44
C GLY A 20 -27.71 -20.21 34.12
N ILE A 21 -28.61 -21.19 34.12
CA ILE A 21 -29.43 -21.54 32.93
C ILE A 21 -30.39 -20.40 32.59
N VAL A 22 -31.05 -19.80 33.58
CA VAL A 22 -32.02 -18.70 33.35
C VAL A 22 -31.31 -17.46 32.80
N VAL A 23 -30.20 -17.05 33.41
CA VAL A 23 -29.39 -15.91 32.96
C VAL A 23 -28.78 -16.20 31.59
N GLY A 24 -28.20 -17.38 31.40
CA GLY A 24 -27.62 -17.81 30.12
C GLY A 24 -28.65 -17.83 29.00
N ARG A 25 -29.89 -18.28 29.28
CA ARG A 25 -30.98 -18.26 28.31
C ARG A 25 -31.48 -16.85 28.00
N LEU A 26 -31.50 -15.95 28.99
CA LEU A 26 -31.84 -14.54 28.79
C LEU A 26 -30.81 -13.85 27.89
N TRP A 27 -29.52 -14.09 28.14
CA TRP A 27 -28.41 -13.56 27.34
C TRP A 27 -28.42 -14.11 25.91
N ALA A 28 -28.59 -15.42 25.75
CA ALA A 28 -28.69 -16.06 24.43
C ALA A 28 -29.92 -15.60 23.62
N ARG A 29 -30.99 -15.14 24.29
CA ARG A 29 -32.18 -14.59 23.63
C ARG A 29 -32.01 -13.11 23.25
N GLY A 30 -31.12 -12.38 23.93
CA GLY A 30 -30.75 -10.99 23.58
C GLY A 30 -29.77 -10.92 22.42
N GLN A 31 -28.94 -11.95 22.23
CA GLN A 31 -28.05 -12.11 21.07
C GLN A 31 -28.83 -12.76 19.91
N GLY A 32 -29.85 -12.07 19.42
CA GLY A 32 -30.65 -12.53 18.29
C GLY A 32 -29.82 -12.57 17.01
N ASP A 33 -29.51 -13.78 16.53
CA ASP A 33 -29.24 -14.21 15.15
C ASP A 33 -28.50 -13.26 14.17
N ASP A 34 -27.61 -12.40 14.65
CA ASP A 34 -26.73 -11.54 13.84
C ASP A 34 -25.78 -12.32 12.91
N ASN A 35 -25.73 -13.65 13.04
CA ASN A 35 -25.06 -14.54 12.10
C ASN A 35 -25.54 -14.31 10.64
N GLY A 36 -26.80 -13.92 10.46
CA GLY A 36 -27.35 -13.60 9.15
C GLY A 36 -26.75 -12.33 8.54
N SER A 37 -26.47 -11.30 9.34
CA SER A 37 -25.88 -10.04 8.86
C SER A 37 -24.40 -10.23 8.52
N LEU A 38 -23.66 -11.02 9.32
CA LEU A 38 -22.26 -11.34 9.04
C LEU A 38 -22.12 -12.21 7.77
N LYS A 39 -23.00 -13.20 7.60
CA LYS A 39 -23.04 -14.02 6.38
C LYS A 39 -23.36 -13.19 5.13
N ARG A 40 -24.31 -12.24 5.24
CA ARG A 40 -24.63 -11.30 4.15
C ARG A 40 -23.45 -10.39 3.81
N GLN A 41 -22.72 -9.90 4.81
CA GLN A 41 -21.52 -9.08 4.59
C GLN A 41 -20.42 -9.86 3.85
N LEU A 42 -20.20 -11.12 4.23
CA LEU A 42 -19.25 -11.99 3.52
C LEU A 42 -19.65 -12.22 2.06
N ASP A 43 -20.94 -12.47 1.83
CA ASP A 43 -21.44 -12.73 0.48
C ASP A 43 -21.36 -11.46 -0.40
N ASP A 44 -21.72 -10.31 0.17
CA ASP A 44 -21.60 -9.01 -0.50
C ASP A 44 -20.15 -8.67 -0.85
N LEU A 45 -19.21 -8.84 0.10
CA LEU A 45 -17.79 -8.60 -0.15
C LEU A 45 -17.23 -9.54 -1.23
N LYS A 46 -17.64 -10.81 -1.21
CA LYS A 46 -17.27 -11.78 -2.24
C LYS A 46 -17.85 -11.41 -3.61
N HIS A 47 -19.07 -10.89 -3.66
CA HIS A 47 -19.68 -10.37 -4.88
C HIS A 47 -18.94 -9.14 -5.41
N GLN A 48 -18.61 -8.18 -4.54
CA GLN A 48 -17.83 -7.00 -4.90
C GLN A 48 -16.46 -7.39 -5.46
N HIS A 49 -15.77 -8.35 -4.84
CA HIS A 49 -14.47 -8.82 -5.32
C HIS A 49 -14.56 -9.51 -6.69
N GLN A 50 -15.59 -10.33 -6.92
CA GLN A 50 -15.83 -10.93 -8.24
C GLN A 50 -16.12 -9.86 -9.29
N ASN A 51 -16.97 -8.87 -8.98
CA ASN A 51 -17.27 -7.78 -9.90
C ASN A 51 -16.02 -6.95 -10.23
N TYR A 52 -15.16 -6.70 -9.24
CA TYR A 52 -13.88 -6.03 -9.45
C TYR A 52 -12.98 -6.83 -10.41
N GLN A 53 -12.83 -8.14 -10.19
CA GLN A 53 -12.04 -9.00 -11.09
C GLN A 53 -12.56 -8.98 -12.53
N VAL A 54 -13.88 -9.02 -12.72
CA VAL A 54 -14.52 -8.88 -14.04
C VAL A 54 -14.23 -7.51 -14.65
N SER A 55 -14.39 -6.43 -13.89
CA SER A 55 -14.14 -5.07 -14.36
C SER A 55 -12.69 -4.84 -14.78
N VAL A 56 -11.72 -5.41 -14.04
CA VAL A 56 -10.30 -5.31 -14.38
C VAL A 56 -9.99 -6.08 -15.66
N THR A 57 -10.54 -7.29 -15.79
CA THR A 57 -10.37 -8.11 -16.99
C THR A 57 -10.93 -7.40 -18.23
N GLU A 58 -12.12 -6.81 -18.10
CA GLU A 58 -12.74 -6.03 -19.18
C GLU A 58 -11.89 -4.81 -19.56
N HIS A 59 -11.33 -4.10 -18.58
CA HIS A 59 -10.46 -2.95 -18.83
C HIS A 59 -9.18 -3.34 -19.58
N PHE A 60 -8.56 -4.47 -19.21
CA PHE A 60 -7.38 -4.98 -19.91
C PHE A 60 -7.71 -5.48 -21.32
N ASN A 61 -8.86 -6.13 -21.53
CA ASN A 61 -9.31 -6.51 -22.87
C ASN A 61 -9.50 -5.26 -23.75
N ARG A 62 -10.21 -4.25 -23.23
CA ARG A 62 -10.44 -3.01 -23.97
C ARG A 62 -9.14 -2.25 -24.24
N THR A 63 -8.21 -2.25 -23.30
CA THR A 63 -6.89 -1.62 -23.47
C THR A 63 -6.06 -2.35 -24.50
N THR A 64 -6.09 -3.68 -24.52
CA THR A 64 -5.38 -4.49 -25.53
C THR A 64 -5.90 -4.19 -26.93
N GLU A 65 -7.23 -4.09 -27.10
CA GLU A 65 -7.84 -3.71 -28.38
C GLU A 65 -7.40 -2.31 -28.85
N LEU A 66 -7.29 -1.35 -27.91
CA LEU A 66 -6.78 -0.01 -28.21
C LEU A 66 -5.28 -0.01 -28.56
N ILE A 67 -4.47 -0.83 -27.87
CA ILE A 67 -3.03 -1.00 -28.15
C ILE A 67 -2.83 -1.62 -29.54
N ASP A 68 -3.67 -2.58 -29.93
CA ASP A 68 -3.62 -3.18 -31.27
C ASP A 68 -3.94 -2.13 -32.34
N GLY A 69 -4.99 -1.32 -32.14
CA GLY A 69 -5.33 -0.22 -33.04
C GLY A 69 -4.22 0.84 -33.14
N LEU A 70 -3.56 1.15 -32.02
CA LEU A 70 -2.41 2.04 -31.99
C LEU A 70 -1.23 1.44 -32.75
N THR A 71 -0.96 0.15 -32.58
CA THR A 71 0.14 -0.56 -33.25
C THR A 71 -0.05 -0.55 -34.76
N VAL A 72 -1.27 -0.80 -35.25
CA VAL A 72 -1.61 -0.69 -36.67
C VAL A 72 -1.34 0.73 -37.18
N SER A 73 -1.79 1.74 -36.45
CA SER A 73 -1.60 3.15 -36.81
C SER A 73 -0.12 3.55 -36.83
N TYR A 74 0.66 3.10 -35.85
CA TYR A 74 2.10 3.31 -35.79
C TYR A 74 2.81 2.67 -36.99
N ASN A 75 2.48 1.42 -37.33
CA ASN A 75 3.04 0.75 -38.51
C ASN A 75 2.66 1.47 -39.81
N ALA A 76 1.44 1.98 -39.93
CA ALA A 76 1.03 2.77 -41.09
C ALA A 76 1.86 4.06 -41.23
N ILE A 77 2.08 4.78 -40.13
CA ILE A 77 2.95 5.96 -40.11
C ILE A 77 4.39 5.58 -40.49
N ARG A 78 4.89 4.47 -39.95
CA ARG A 78 6.23 3.98 -40.25
C ARG A 78 6.40 3.65 -41.74
N ASN A 79 5.46 2.90 -42.31
CA ASN A 79 5.45 2.57 -43.73
C ASN A 79 5.37 3.84 -44.59
N HIS A 80 4.57 4.83 -44.19
CA HIS A 80 4.49 6.10 -44.91
C HIS A 80 5.80 6.89 -44.84
N LEU A 81 6.51 6.84 -43.71
CA LEU A 81 7.81 7.46 -43.55
C LEU A 81 8.88 6.76 -44.39
N ASP A 82 8.85 5.42 -44.46
CA ASP A 82 9.78 4.66 -45.31
C ASP A 82 9.50 4.95 -46.80
N GLN A 83 8.23 5.02 -47.22
CA GLN A 83 7.84 5.45 -48.57
C GLN A 83 8.27 6.90 -48.87
N GLY A 84 8.04 7.82 -47.94
CA GLY A 84 8.44 9.20 -48.07
C GLY A 84 9.97 9.35 -48.14
N ALA A 85 10.71 8.55 -47.39
CA ALA A 85 12.17 8.50 -47.50
C ALA A 85 12.59 8.05 -48.91
N ASP A 86 11.98 7.00 -49.48
CA ASP A 86 12.30 6.57 -50.84
C ASP A 86 11.97 7.61 -51.92
N GLU A 87 10.88 8.38 -51.75
CA GLU A 87 10.45 9.41 -52.71
C GLU A 87 11.26 10.70 -52.60
N LEU A 88 11.52 11.16 -51.38
CA LEU A 88 12.16 12.46 -51.09
C LEU A 88 13.69 12.38 -51.08
N VAL A 89 14.28 11.20 -50.84
CA VAL A 89 15.73 11.02 -50.85
C VAL A 89 16.19 10.83 -52.30
N ALA A 90 16.85 11.86 -52.82
CA ALA A 90 17.47 11.81 -54.14
C ALA A 90 18.40 10.58 -54.26
N PRO A 91 18.43 9.90 -55.42
CA PRO A 91 19.14 8.64 -55.61
C PRO A 91 20.61 8.67 -55.19
N GLU A 92 21.27 9.83 -55.26
CA GLU A 92 22.63 10.03 -54.76
C GLU A 92 22.81 9.74 -53.25
N TYR A 93 21.83 10.07 -52.41
CA TYR A 93 21.92 9.85 -50.96
C TYR A 93 21.50 8.42 -50.53
N ARG A 94 20.77 7.69 -51.38
CA ARG A 94 20.38 6.29 -51.13
C ARG A 94 21.57 5.33 -51.17
N LEU A 95 22.55 5.60 -52.02
CA LEU A 95 23.79 4.80 -52.12
C LEU A 95 24.75 5.08 -50.95
N GLU A 96 24.81 6.32 -50.48
CA GLU A 96 25.66 6.71 -49.34
C GLU A 96 25.13 6.14 -48.02
N SER A 97 23.82 6.18 -47.79
CA SER A 97 23.19 5.57 -46.60
C SER A 97 23.24 4.04 -46.60
N ALA A 98 23.08 3.41 -47.77
CA ALA A 98 23.26 1.96 -47.92
C ALA A 98 24.73 1.53 -47.70
N ARG A 99 25.71 2.35 -48.12
CA ARG A 99 27.12 2.13 -47.80
C ARG A 99 27.42 2.33 -46.32
N ALA A 100 26.92 3.42 -45.72
CA ALA A 100 27.12 3.71 -44.30
C ALA A 100 26.48 2.66 -43.38
N GLY A 101 25.36 2.04 -43.79
CA GLY A 101 24.75 0.91 -43.08
C GLY A 101 25.47 -0.43 -43.27
N SER A 102 26.40 -0.53 -44.22
CA SER A 102 27.23 -1.72 -44.49
C SER A 102 28.60 -1.65 -43.83
N GLU A 103 28.99 -0.49 -43.30
CA GLU A 103 30.16 -0.38 -42.45
C GLU A 103 29.85 -1.10 -41.13
N ASP A 104 30.65 -2.13 -40.84
CA ASP A 104 30.51 -2.98 -39.66
C ASP A 104 30.68 -2.12 -38.40
N LEU A 105 29.55 -1.62 -37.87
CA LEU A 105 29.49 -0.78 -36.67
C LEU A 105 30.09 -1.49 -35.44
N GLN A 106 30.29 -2.80 -35.52
CA GLN A 106 31.04 -3.62 -34.58
C GLN A 106 32.51 -3.15 -34.43
N SER A 107 33.10 -2.57 -35.48
CA SER A 107 34.47 -2.03 -35.47
C SER A 107 34.60 -0.66 -34.81
N LEU A 108 33.47 0.05 -34.62
CA LEU A 108 33.40 1.34 -33.90
C LEU A 108 32.98 1.15 -32.43
N ALA A 109 32.61 -0.05 -32.01
CA ALA A 109 32.32 -0.34 -30.61
C ALA A 109 33.62 -0.29 -29.80
N PRO A 110 33.70 0.50 -28.71
CA PRO A 110 34.85 0.47 -27.83
C PRO A 110 35.03 -0.94 -27.27
N ASP A 111 36.30 -1.38 -27.18
CA ASP A 111 36.67 -2.72 -26.71
C ASP A 111 35.87 -3.15 -25.48
N SER A 112 35.29 -4.34 -25.57
CA SER A 112 34.28 -4.91 -24.68
C SER A 112 34.79 -5.30 -23.29
N GLU A 113 35.66 -4.50 -22.68
CA GLU A 113 36.10 -4.71 -21.29
C GLU A 113 35.01 -4.34 -20.27
N MET A 114 33.96 -3.60 -20.66
CA MET A 114 32.82 -3.25 -19.80
C MET A 114 31.68 -4.29 -19.78
N ALA A 115 31.73 -5.35 -20.60
CA ALA A 115 30.67 -6.36 -20.66
C ALA A 115 30.56 -7.25 -19.41
N ASN A 116 31.55 -7.20 -18.50
CA ASN A 116 31.53 -7.90 -17.21
C ASN A 116 31.04 -7.06 -16.03
N ALA A 117 30.67 -5.79 -16.23
CA ALA A 117 29.95 -5.05 -15.21
C ALA A 117 28.52 -5.57 -15.16
N SER A 118 28.23 -6.44 -14.18
CA SER A 118 26.89 -6.95 -13.92
C SER A 118 25.92 -5.78 -13.80
N TYR A 119 25.12 -5.54 -14.86
CA TYR A 119 24.15 -4.47 -14.91
C TYR A 119 23.04 -4.80 -13.90
N THR A 120 23.18 -4.28 -12.67
CA THR A 120 22.09 -4.34 -11.70
C THR A 120 21.19 -3.15 -12.02
N GLY A 121 19.94 -3.42 -12.39
CA GLY A 121 18.94 -2.36 -12.62
C GLY A 121 18.84 -1.41 -11.41
N PRO A 122 18.19 -0.24 -11.58
CA PRO A 122 18.06 0.75 -10.52
C PRO A 122 17.65 0.08 -9.21
N ARG A 123 18.51 0.17 -8.20
CA ARG A 123 18.22 -0.38 -6.89
C ARG A 123 17.25 0.58 -6.22
N ASP A 124 15.96 0.42 -6.52
CA ASP A 124 14.85 1.23 -5.96
C ASP A 124 14.63 1.02 -4.44
N TYR A 125 15.56 0.33 -3.77
CA TYR A 125 15.58 0.16 -2.34
C TYR A 125 16.93 0.63 -1.82
N ALA A 126 16.95 1.81 -1.18
CA ALA A 126 18.09 2.20 -0.37
C ALA A 126 18.22 1.19 0.78
N PRO A 127 19.31 0.41 0.88
CA PRO A 127 19.47 -0.51 1.99
C PRO A 127 19.62 0.29 3.28
N LYS A 128 18.66 0.13 4.19
CA LYS A 128 18.70 0.74 5.52
C LYS A 128 19.87 0.13 6.31
N SER A 129 20.72 0.97 6.87
CA SER A 129 21.71 0.53 7.85
C SER A 129 21.09 0.56 9.24
N GLY A 130 20.98 -0.59 9.89
CA GLY A 130 20.59 -0.73 11.30
C GLY A 130 19.35 0.09 11.69
N ASP A 131 19.58 1.19 12.41
CA ASP A 131 18.53 2.00 13.04
C ASP A 131 18.04 3.20 12.18
N GLU A 132 18.55 3.35 10.95
CA GLU A 132 18.26 4.54 10.12
C GLU A 132 16.81 4.58 9.62
N ILE A 133 16.13 5.72 9.71
CA ILE A 133 14.71 5.82 9.32
C ILE A 133 14.61 5.78 7.79
N GLY A 134 13.93 4.77 7.24
CA GLY A 134 13.82 4.58 5.78
C GLY A 134 12.97 5.65 5.12
N THR A 135 13.24 5.97 3.85
CA THR A 135 12.56 7.04 3.08
C THR A 135 11.05 6.83 2.91
N LEU A 136 10.57 5.60 3.05
CA LEU A 136 9.14 5.24 2.99
C LEU A 136 8.50 5.07 4.37
N SER A 137 9.24 5.31 5.46
CA SER A 137 8.68 5.19 6.80
C SER A 137 7.93 6.46 7.18
N GLU A 138 6.84 6.29 7.93
CA GLU A 138 5.93 7.39 8.35
C GLU A 138 6.63 8.43 9.23
N ALA A 139 7.78 8.09 9.82
CA ALA A 139 8.61 8.97 10.64
C ALA A 139 9.72 9.70 9.86
N TYR A 140 9.87 9.43 8.56
CA TYR A 140 10.90 10.07 7.74
C TYR A 140 10.65 11.58 7.66
N GLY A 141 11.61 12.37 8.14
CA GLY A 141 11.49 13.83 8.21
C GLY A 141 10.70 14.36 9.43
N LEU A 142 10.18 13.51 10.31
CA LEU A 142 9.48 13.95 11.53
C LEU A 142 10.45 13.97 12.72
N ARG A 143 11.06 15.13 13.00
CA ARG A 143 11.76 15.36 14.28
C ARG A 143 10.75 15.62 15.38
N ARG A 144 10.50 14.62 16.22
CA ARG A 144 9.66 14.72 17.42
C ARG A 144 10.37 15.47 18.55
N GLU A 145 10.94 16.66 18.34
CA GLU A 145 11.46 17.54 19.41
C GLU A 145 11.36 19.03 19.07
N ALA A 146 10.34 19.46 18.30
CA ALA A 146 10.11 20.87 17.98
C ALA A 146 8.66 21.34 18.18
N PHE A 147 7.86 20.62 18.98
CA PHE A 147 6.46 20.99 19.28
C PHE A 147 6.15 20.98 20.79
N ALA A 148 7.16 21.11 21.66
CA ALA A 148 6.98 21.08 23.12
C ALA A 148 7.42 22.37 23.84
N SER A 149 7.56 23.48 23.12
CA SER A 149 7.90 24.77 23.74
C SER A 149 7.40 25.90 22.85
N GLU A 150 6.19 26.39 23.11
CA GLU A 150 5.68 27.75 22.83
C GLU A 150 4.15 27.73 22.88
N GLU A 151 3.57 27.75 24.09
CA GLU A 151 2.30 28.43 24.40
C GLU A 151 1.97 28.17 25.87
N THR A 152 2.24 29.15 26.73
CA THR A 152 1.41 29.56 27.87
C THR A 152 2.22 30.56 28.68
N GLU A 153 2.20 31.83 28.30
CA GLU A 153 2.53 32.95 29.19
C GLU A 153 2.11 34.27 28.53
N ASP A 154 0.85 34.64 28.76
CA ASP A 154 0.31 36.01 28.86
C ASP A 154 -1.13 35.78 29.38
N GLU A 155 -1.57 36.25 30.54
CA GLU A 155 -1.48 37.61 31.07
C GLU A 155 -1.97 37.56 32.54
N VAL A 156 -1.41 38.40 33.42
CA VAL A 156 -2.10 39.25 34.41
C VAL A 156 -1.07 39.73 35.45
N GLU A 157 -0.66 40.99 35.29
CA GLU A 157 -0.06 41.80 36.35
C GLU A 157 -1.05 41.95 37.54
N THR A 158 -0.56 41.84 38.78
CA THR A 158 -0.55 42.95 39.76
C THR A 158 -0.11 42.48 41.16
N ALA A 159 0.59 43.39 41.84
CA ALA A 159 0.68 43.55 43.29
C ALA A 159 1.59 42.59 44.10
N THR A 160 2.85 43.03 44.21
CA THR A 160 3.54 43.38 45.48
C THR A 160 3.41 42.48 46.72
N ASP A 161 4.59 42.04 47.16
CA ASP A 161 5.13 42.15 48.52
C ASP A 161 4.98 40.99 49.53
N ASP A 162 6.09 40.84 50.24
CA ASP A 162 6.33 40.28 51.58
C ASP A 162 6.61 38.77 51.79
N LYS A 163 7.87 38.56 52.24
CA LYS A 163 8.42 37.55 53.18
C LYS A 163 8.33 36.05 52.86
N ALA A 164 9.46 35.39 52.67
CA ALA A 164 10.49 35.00 53.65
C ALA A 164 10.23 33.68 54.39
N LYS A 165 11.24 32.81 54.30
CA LYS A 165 11.73 31.88 55.32
C LYS A 165 10.77 30.83 55.93
N LYS A 166 11.18 29.58 55.65
CA LYS A 166 11.59 28.55 56.64
C LYS A 166 10.49 27.69 57.29
N SER A 167 10.84 26.39 57.39
CA SER A 167 10.23 25.33 58.21
C SER A 167 8.85 24.88 57.74
N ARG A 168 8.60 23.59 57.54
CA ARG A 168 8.85 22.50 58.48
C ARG A 168 8.80 21.16 57.77
#